data_AF-A0A2A6LAL6-F1
#
_entry.id   AF-A0A2A6LAL6-F1
#
_cell.length_a   1.000
_cell.length_b   1.000
_cell.length_c   1.000
_cell.angle_alpha   90.00
_cell.angle_beta   90.00
_cell.angle_gamma   90.00
#
_symmetry.space_group_name_H-M   'P 1'
#
loop_
_entity.id
_entity.type
_entity.pdbx_description
1 polymer ?
#
loop_
_entity_poly.entity_id
_entity_poly.type
_entity_poly.pdbx_seq_one_letter_code
_entity_poly.pdbx_strand_id
1 'polypeptide(L)'
;MRISQAIIFNELKRELVEPLDSDWVAPTTFAATLEAHGLYNTKQFVLRLSPRVHELVDALSSGDFESHDPADLIQAYSTYIHETIHWWQHVGSTAGLIYSLCYPAQFSSSLEHLQKAIGQIGPKKSLKRWADDALRNGSAPSPEALAEANIAVNNALDIEFYKVLASSPNRAVKLRSNQHFESVGHSYRIAYGNTLMALVESCDLDVGSVPNPEKWQQAFDRLMLSRHEGFYHGSPITQSEVGLHAIFEGQARFIQLQFLAASGGPTSCAAYAKDGYFSGIYVAAFAEFLKLSESDWPETIDSPLIGLFLLICDLAINPTRGFPLEIVYFEDFISDVDPGARFSLLCQAAREHPELKQAIHTYSNDEYAFVSRVLTQRCGYDEPSTSLRAIVDLSQTAAGGKLMSEWASFEFGLSNLPIRVITSHFMDFCRSKLANPHFFCWAGRFLAMGSATDSSRETFSRHVSLFTDRADTEQIFVRAFTGRDGDALKRTLDTFMGSTILYDLTLQWILDDGPFRYDYRSITSVDRADAMKEWAKHGFKRVFGYHPDEFEQLVPPSAPASSS
;
A
#
# COMPACT_ATOMS: atom_id res chain seq x y z
N MET A 1 5.86 -39.50 32.49
CA MET A 1 4.41 -39.66 32.76
C MET A 1 3.68 -38.80 31.74
N ARG A 2 2.86 -39.40 30.89
CA ARG A 2 2.14 -38.73 29.79
C ARG A 2 1.11 -37.74 30.36
N ILE A 3 1.11 -36.51 29.87
CA ILE A 3 -0.11 -35.69 29.77
C ILE A 3 -0.07 -35.05 28.38
N SER A 4 -0.78 -35.67 27.44
CA SER A 4 -1.27 -34.98 26.25
C SER A 4 -2.49 -34.18 26.66
N GLN A 5 -2.41 -32.86 26.60
CA GLN A 5 -3.59 -32.01 26.55
C GLN A 5 -3.52 -31.26 25.22
N ALA A 6 -4.46 -31.60 24.34
CA ALA A 6 -4.70 -30.88 23.11
C ALA A 6 -5.22 -29.49 23.47
N ILE A 7 -4.55 -28.45 22.95
CA ILE A 7 -4.89 -27.03 23.11
C ILE A 7 -6.20 -26.76 22.37
N ILE A 8 -7.17 -26.12 23.03
CA ILE A 8 -8.51 -25.84 22.48
C ILE A 8 -8.60 -24.35 22.12
N PHE A 9 -8.60 -24.02 20.83
CA PHE A 9 -8.56 -22.66 20.25
C PHE A 9 -9.93 -21.94 20.13
N ASN A 10 -11.00 -22.43 20.77
CA ASN A 10 -12.33 -22.44 20.12
C ASN A 10 -13.40 -21.44 20.63
N GLU A 11 -13.07 -20.27 21.19
CA GLU A 11 -14.10 -19.39 21.80
C GLU A 11 -14.08 -17.88 21.42
N LEU A 12 -14.21 -17.50 20.14
CA LEU A 12 -14.54 -16.10 19.78
C LEU A 12 -15.62 -16.05 18.66
N LYS A 13 -16.71 -15.28 18.88
CA LYS A 13 -17.90 -15.15 17.99
C LYS A 13 -18.04 -13.74 17.41
N ARG A 14 -18.35 -13.71 16.08
CA ARG A 14 -19.07 -12.77 15.17
C ARG A 14 -19.66 -11.46 15.78
N GLU A 15 -19.73 -10.31 15.12
CA GLU A 15 -19.91 -9.83 13.72
C GLU A 15 -19.19 -8.44 13.61
N LEU A 16 -18.77 -7.89 12.46
CA LEU A 16 -19.58 -6.98 11.62
C LEU A 16 -18.71 -6.31 10.53
N VAL A 17 -19.40 -5.98 9.44
CA VAL A 17 -19.00 -5.12 8.33
C VAL A 17 -19.01 -3.66 8.78
N GLU A 18 -17.95 -2.89 8.52
CA GLU A 18 -18.06 -1.42 8.54
C GLU A 18 -18.75 -0.92 7.25
N PRO A 19 -19.70 0.02 7.34
CA PRO A 19 -20.20 0.73 6.19
C PRO A 19 -19.12 1.68 5.69
N LEU A 20 -18.63 1.44 4.47
CA LEU A 20 -17.81 2.40 3.72
C LEU A 20 -18.67 3.64 3.41
N ASP A 21 -18.58 4.68 4.24
CA ASP A 21 -19.19 5.99 3.97
C ASP A 21 -18.40 6.75 2.89
N SER A 22 -18.45 6.20 1.67
CA SER A 22 -18.40 6.85 0.36
C SER A 22 -18.03 5.79 -0.69
N ASP A 23 -18.86 5.66 -1.72
CA ASP A 23 -18.72 4.63 -2.77
C ASP A 23 -17.39 4.71 -3.57
N TRP A 24 -16.61 5.78 -3.40
CA TRP A 24 -15.52 6.19 -4.29
C TRP A 24 -14.12 6.16 -3.68
N VAL A 25 -13.98 5.96 -2.37
CA VAL A 25 -12.66 5.96 -1.70
C VAL A 25 -12.13 4.52 -1.59
N ALA A 26 -10.88 4.31 -2.01
CA ALA A 26 -10.18 3.05 -1.82
C ALA A 26 -9.90 2.81 -0.33
N PRO A 27 -9.94 1.55 0.16
CA PRO A 27 -9.60 1.26 1.55
C PRO A 27 -8.20 1.81 1.88
N THR A 28 -8.12 2.53 3.00
CA THR A 28 -6.86 3.08 3.55
C THR A 28 -6.34 2.27 4.75
N THR A 29 -7.13 1.27 5.15
CA THR A 29 -6.93 0.42 6.31
C THR A 29 -6.99 -1.04 5.86
N PHE A 30 -5.98 -1.80 6.25
CA PHE A 30 -5.90 -3.25 6.06
C PHE A 30 -5.96 -3.85 7.46
N ALA A 31 -7.11 -4.44 7.80
CA ALA A 31 -7.41 -4.88 9.15
C ALA A 31 -7.44 -6.40 9.20
N ALA A 32 -6.81 -7.00 10.21
CA ALA A 32 -7.13 -8.34 10.68
C ALA A 32 -8.51 -8.31 11.40
N THR A 33 -9.61 -8.38 10.67
CA THR A 33 -11.00 -8.51 11.19
C THR A 33 -11.14 -9.79 12.02
N LEU A 34 -11.78 -9.81 13.20
CA LEU A 34 -13.05 -9.17 13.60
C LEU A 34 -13.10 -8.50 15.00
N GLU A 35 -11.99 -8.44 15.76
CA GLU A 35 -11.86 -7.67 17.03
C GLU A 35 -10.48 -6.95 17.14
N ALA A 36 -9.87 -6.67 15.99
CA ALA A 36 -8.57 -6.04 15.72
C ALA A 36 -7.49 -6.19 16.81
N HIS A 37 -6.80 -7.33 16.78
CA HIS A 37 -5.49 -7.48 17.42
C HIS A 37 -4.38 -6.63 16.75
N GLY A 38 -4.61 -6.12 15.53
CA GLY A 38 -3.75 -5.18 14.79
C GLY A 38 -4.40 -4.55 13.54
N LEU A 39 -3.79 -3.48 13.02
CA LEU A 39 -4.22 -2.70 11.85
C LEU A 39 -3.03 -1.98 11.18
N TYR A 40 -2.92 -2.03 9.84
CA TYR A 40 -2.03 -1.14 9.08
C TYR A 40 -2.79 -0.01 8.36
N ASN A 41 -2.32 1.24 8.51
CA ASN A 41 -2.85 2.42 7.83
C ASN A 41 -1.88 2.94 6.76
N THR A 42 -2.31 2.96 5.50
CA THR A 42 -1.46 3.30 4.35
C THR A 42 -1.24 4.80 4.15
N LYS A 43 -2.08 5.66 4.75
CA LYS A 43 -1.93 7.12 4.69
C LYS A 43 -0.95 7.63 5.75
N GLN A 44 -1.01 7.04 6.94
CA GLN A 44 -0.18 7.42 8.09
C GLN A 44 1.09 6.57 8.19
N PHE A 45 1.17 5.43 7.48
CA PHE A 45 2.27 4.47 7.54
C PHE A 45 2.48 3.89 8.95
N VAL A 46 1.38 3.63 9.64
CA VAL A 46 1.37 3.19 11.04
C VAL A 46 0.89 1.74 11.12
N LEU A 47 1.65 0.95 11.87
CA LEU A 47 1.23 -0.37 12.34
C LEU A 47 0.64 -0.21 13.75
N ARG A 48 -0.60 -0.67 13.93
CA ARG A 48 -1.27 -0.67 15.23
C ARG A 48 -1.44 -2.09 15.72
N LEU A 49 -1.31 -2.29 17.03
CA LEU A 49 -1.61 -3.55 17.69
C LEU A 49 -2.54 -3.31 18.86
N SER A 50 -3.39 -4.30 19.17
CA SER A 50 -4.18 -4.25 20.40
C SER A 50 -3.26 -4.18 21.62
N PRO A 51 -3.68 -3.53 22.72
CA PRO A 51 -2.89 -3.45 23.94
C PRO A 51 -2.36 -4.78 24.44
N ARG A 52 -3.18 -5.84 24.34
CA ARG A 52 -2.78 -7.20 24.71
C ARG A 52 -1.69 -7.76 23.83
N VAL A 53 -1.72 -7.50 22.51
CA VAL A 53 -0.67 -7.96 21.61
C VAL A 53 0.62 -7.18 21.83
N HIS A 54 0.56 -5.87 22.10
CA HIS A 54 1.74 -5.10 22.51
C HIS A 54 2.40 -5.70 23.75
N GLU A 55 1.62 -5.92 24.81
CA GLU A 55 2.11 -6.53 26.06
C GLU A 55 2.83 -7.87 25.80
N LEU A 56 2.21 -8.75 25.01
CA LEU A 56 2.73 -10.09 24.72
C LEU A 56 3.97 -10.06 23.81
N VAL A 57 4.04 -9.15 22.84
CA VAL A 57 5.21 -8.98 21.97
C VAL A 57 6.39 -8.36 22.74
N ASP A 58 6.12 -7.42 23.65
CA ASP A 58 7.12 -6.84 24.54
C ASP A 58 7.64 -7.88 25.55
N ALA A 59 6.77 -8.74 26.08
CA ALA A 59 7.16 -9.88 26.92
C ALA A 59 8.10 -10.83 26.18
N LEU A 60 7.80 -11.16 24.91
CA LEU A 60 8.69 -11.96 24.05
C LEU A 60 10.06 -11.30 23.83
N SER A 61 10.09 -9.98 23.70
CA SER A 61 11.31 -9.21 23.44
C SER A 61 12.17 -9.01 24.70
N SER A 62 11.53 -8.95 25.87
CA SER A 62 12.18 -8.76 27.18
C SER A 62 12.57 -10.08 27.87
N GLY A 63 12.06 -11.22 27.39
CA GLY A 63 12.31 -12.53 27.96
C GLY A 63 11.45 -12.86 29.20
N ASP A 64 10.38 -12.11 29.42
CA ASP A 64 9.43 -12.31 30.52
C ASP A 64 8.37 -13.35 30.14
N PHE A 65 8.76 -14.63 30.15
CA PHE A 65 7.88 -15.73 29.73
C PHE A 65 7.08 -16.35 30.89
N GLU A 66 7.48 -16.12 32.15
CA GLU A 66 6.94 -16.87 33.30
C GLU A 66 5.50 -16.49 33.65
N SER A 67 5.04 -15.32 33.21
CA SER A 67 3.72 -14.77 33.54
C SER A 67 2.65 -14.94 32.45
N HIS A 68 2.99 -15.55 31.30
CA HIS A 68 2.09 -15.67 30.14
C HIS A 68 1.99 -17.10 29.61
N ASP A 69 0.83 -17.44 29.03
CA ASP A 69 0.67 -18.72 28.31
C ASP A 69 1.53 -18.70 27.03
N PRO A 70 2.41 -19.70 26.81
CA PRO A 70 3.15 -19.82 25.56
C PRO A 70 2.28 -19.77 24.29
N ALA A 71 1.04 -20.28 24.35
CA ALA A 71 0.12 -20.23 23.21
C ALA A 71 -0.32 -18.79 22.89
N ASP A 72 -0.58 -17.98 23.93
CA ASP A 72 -0.93 -16.55 23.78
C ASP A 72 0.24 -15.77 23.17
N LEU A 73 1.47 -16.04 23.63
CA LEU A 73 2.68 -15.40 23.11
C LEU A 73 2.89 -15.71 21.63
N ILE A 74 2.75 -16.98 21.23
CA ILE A 74 2.88 -17.42 19.83
C ILE A 74 1.79 -16.76 18.97
N GLN A 75 0.54 -16.75 19.45
CA GLN A 75 -0.57 -16.15 18.72
C GLN A 75 -0.37 -14.64 18.52
N ALA A 76 0.04 -13.92 19.56
CA ALA A 76 0.34 -12.48 19.49
C ALA A 76 1.48 -12.18 18.51
N TYR A 77 2.58 -12.95 18.57
CA TYR A 77 3.68 -12.78 17.63
C TYR A 77 3.27 -13.08 16.18
N SER A 78 2.38 -14.06 15.96
CA SER A 78 1.83 -14.35 14.64
C SER A 78 1.07 -13.16 14.06
N THR A 79 0.29 -12.46 14.88
CA THR A 79 -0.41 -11.22 14.48
C THR A 79 0.58 -10.12 14.17
N TYR A 80 1.61 -9.96 15.00
CA TYR A 80 2.67 -8.98 14.73
C TYR A 80 3.41 -9.25 13.42
N ILE A 81 3.69 -10.52 13.09
CA ILE A 81 4.23 -10.91 11.79
C ILE A 81 3.27 -10.50 10.68
N HIS A 82 1.97 -10.85 10.79
CA HIS A 82 0.96 -10.52 9.78
C HIS A 82 0.94 -9.02 9.45
N GLU A 83 0.86 -8.16 10.47
CA GLU A 83 0.88 -6.70 10.27
C GLU A 83 2.24 -6.20 9.74
N THR A 84 3.35 -6.83 10.13
CA THR A 84 4.67 -6.49 9.58
C THR A 84 4.79 -6.87 8.10
N ILE A 85 4.12 -7.95 7.65
CA ILE A 85 4.05 -8.28 6.23
C ILE A 85 3.25 -7.23 5.45
N HIS A 86 2.15 -6.70 5.99
CA HIS A 86 1.45 -5.58 5.36
C HIS A 86 2.35 -4.35 5.20
N TRP A 87 3.13 -4.03 6.22
CA TRP A 87 4.15 -2.99 6.11
C TRP A 87 5.13 -3.28 4.96
N TRP A 88 5.71 -4.48 4.90
CA TRP A 88 6.63 -4.88 3.82
C TRP A 88 6.00 -4.81 2.43
N GLN A 89 4.74 -5.21 2.31
CA GLN A 89 3.99 -5.11 1.05
C GLN A 89 3.89 -3.66 0.61
N HIS A 90 3.61 -2.72 1.51
CA HIS A 90 3.45 -1.31 1.19
C HIS A 90 4.75 -0.54 0.93
N VAL A 91 5.82 -0.80 1.68
CA VAL A 91 7.09 -0.05 1.56
C VAL A 91 8.20 -0.82 0.87
N GLY A 92 8.02 -2.10 0.61
CA GLY A 92 9.03 -3.01 0.08
C GLY A 92 8.66 -3.68 -1.25
N SER A 93 7.44 -3.47 -1.76
CA SER A 93 7.04 -3.92 -3.09
C SER A 93 6.82 -2.75 -4.05
N THR A 94 7.05 -2.96 -5.36
CA THR A 94 6.86 -1.90 -6.37
C THR A 94 5.43 -1.38 -6.37
N ALA A 95 4.42 -2.27 -6.41
CA ALA A 95 3.01 -1.85 -6.47
C ALA A 95 2.59 -1.17 -5.16
N GLY A 96 3.05 -1.69 -4.02
CA GLY A 96 2.81 -1.07 -2.72
C GLY A 96 3.45 0.31 -2.60
N LEU A 97 4.68 0.50 -3.10
CA LEU A 97 5.36 1.79 -3.10
C LEU A 97 4.57 2.82 -3.91
N ILE A 98 4.21 2.49 -5.16
CA ILE A 98 3.42 3.39 -6.01
C ILE A 98 2.08 3.71 -5.34
N TYR A 99 1.37 2.69 -4.83
CA TYR A 99 0.09 2.88 -4.14
C TYR A 99 0.22 3.79 -2.91
N SER A 100 1.29 3.64 -2.13
CA SER A 100 1.49 4.40 -0.89
C SER A 100 1.95 5.84 -1.17
N LEU A 101 2.76 6.04 -2.21
CA LEU A 101 3.23 7.36 -2.63
C LEU A 101 2.20 8.14 -3.46
N CYS A 102 1.12 7.51 -3.94
CA CYS A 102 0.00 8.20 -4.60
C CYS A 102 -0.56 9.34 -3.72
N TYR A 103 -0.67 9.12 -2.42
CA TYR A 103 -1.24 10.12 -1.50
C TYR A 103 -0.39 11.41 -1.38
N PRO A 104 0.92 11.36 -1.08
CA PRO A 104 1.76 12.55 -1.16
C PRO A 104 1.91 13.08 -2.59
N ALA A 105 1.86 12.21 -3.62
CA ALA A 105 1.92 12.64 -5.01
C ALA A 105 0.70 13.48 -5.45
N GLN A 106 -0.51 13.19 -4.95
CA GLN A 106 -1.70 14.02 -5.18
C GLN A 106 -1.48 15.47 -4.75
N PHE A 107 -0.79 15.68 -3.63
CA PHE A 107 -0.39 17.02 -3.18
C PHE A 107 0.69 17.62 -4.08
N SER A 108 1.83 16.94 -4.23
CA SER A 108 3.00 17.52 -4.93
C SER A 108 2.71 17.84 -6.39
N SER A 109 2.06 16.92 -7.12
CA SER A 109 1.70 17.12 -8.54
C SER A 109 0.64 18.19 -8.76
N SER A 110 -0.12 18.57 -7.73
CA SER A 110 -1.18 19.57 -7.83
C SER A 110 -0.81 20.92 -7.21
N LEU A 111 0.32 21.02 -6.49
CA LEU A 111 0.62 22.19 -5.65
C LEU A 111 0.63 23.51 -6.42
N GLU A 112 1.37 23.57 -7.55
CA GLU A 112 1.44 24.78 -8.37
C GLU A 112 0.08 25.15 -8.96
N HIS A 113 -0.66 24.14 -9.45
CA HIS A 113 -2.00 24.30 -10.01
C HIS A 113 -2.99 24.84 -8.96
N LEU A 114 -2.93 24.32 -7.73
CA LEU A 114 -3.76 24.77 -6.62
C LEU A 114 -3.44 26.21 -6.19
N GLN A 115 -2.16 26.58 -6.15
CA GLN A 115 -1.74 27.94 -5.83
C GLN A 115 -2.21 28.96 -6.89
N LYS A 116 -2.14 28.59 -8.17
CA LYS A 116 -2.69 29.41 -9.26
C LYS A 116 -4.21 29.49 -9.21
N ALA A 117 -4.88 28.35 -8.98
CA ALA A 117 -6.33 28.25 -8.90
C ALA A 117 -6.87 29.14 -7.78
N ILE A 118 -6.37 29.01 -6.53
CA ILE A 118 -6.85 29.82 -5.41
C ILE A 118 -6.56 31.32 -5.59
N GLY A 119 -5.45 31.68 -6.24
CA GLY A 119 -5.11 33.06 -6.54
C GLY A 119 -6.09 33.75 -7.51
N GLN A 120 -6.74 32.98 -8.40
CA GLN A 120 -7.70 33.52 -9.39
C GLN A 120 -9.16 33.34 -8.97
N ILE A 121 -9.48 32.25 -8.28
CA ILE A 121 -10.84 31.83 -7.92
C ILE A 121 -11.24 32.37 -6.54
N GLY A 122 -10.26 32.52 -5.65
CA GLY A 122 -10.48 32.72 -4.21
C GLY A 122 -10.71 31.40 -3.46
N PRO A 123 -10.89 31.47 -2.13
CA PRO A 123 -10.99 30.30 -1.26
C PRO A 123 -12.40 29.66 -1.37
N LYS A 124 -12.57 28.69 -2.26
CA LYS A 124 -13.84 27.94 -2.46
C LYS A 124 -13.65 26.44 -2.24
N LYS A 125 -14.63 25.78 -1.61
CA LYS A 125 -14.61 24.33 -1.32
C LYS A 125 -15.96 23.64 -1.66
N SER A 126 -15.96 22.49 -2.33
CA SER A 126 -14.81 21.79 -2.94
C SER A 126 -14.35 22.45 -4.25
N LEU A 127 -13.08 22.28 -4.61
CA LEU A 127 -12.58 22.74 -5.92
C LEU A 127 -13.25 21.97 -7.07
N LYS A 128 -13.51 20.67 -6.87
CA LYS A 128 -14.26 19.83 -7.81
C LYS A 128 -15.65 20.42 -8.12
N ARG A 129 -16.44 20.70 -7.09
CA ARG A 129 -17.79 21.28 -7.28
C ARG A 129 -17.72 22.63 -7.97
N TRP A 130 -16.78 23.47 -7.56
CA TRP A 130 -16.56 24.75 -8.22
C TRP A 130 -16.29 24.58 -9.72
N ALA A 131 -15.40 23.67 -10.08
CA ALA A 131 -15.02 23.42 -11.46
C ALA A 131 -16.19 22.86 -12.29
N ASP A 132 -16.96 21.92 -11.73
CA ASP A 132 -18.17 21.36 -12.35
C ASP A 132 -19.24 22.44 -12.59
N ASP A 133 -19.46 23.33 -11.63
CA ASP A 133 -20.42 24.44 -11.76
C ASP A 133 -19.93 25.49 -12.76
N ALA A 134 -18.64 25.83 -12.72
CA ALA A 134 -18.03 26.80 -13.63
C ALA A 134 -18.07 26.32 -15.08
N LEU A 135 -17.82 25.03 -15.32
CA LEU A 135 -17.91 24.41 -16.64
C LEU A 135 -19.35 24.39 -17.16
N ARG A 136 -20.32 24.01 -16.31
CA ARG A 136 -21.75 23.96 -16.70
C ARG A 136 -22.35 25.33 -16.98
N ASN A 137 -22.00 26.32 -16.16
CA ASN A 137 -22.63 27.64 -16.20
C ASN A 137 -21.83 28.67 -17.02
N GLY A 138 -20.62 28.32 -17.49
CA GLY A 138 -19.71 29.26 -18.15
C GLY A 138 -19.28 30.41 -17.23
N SER A 139 -19.18 30.16 -15.93
CA SER A 139 -18.97 31.19 -14.90
C SER A 139 -17.53 31.28 -14.39
N ALA A 140 -16.58 30.62 -15.06
CA ALA A 140 -15.17 30.73 -14.72
C ALA A 140 -14.66 32.15 -14.95
N PRO A 141 -13.81 32.71 -14.05
CA PRO A 141 -13.25 34.05 -14.23
C PRO A 141 -12.31 34.13 -15.45
N SER A 142 -11.68 33.02 -15.82
CA SER A 142 -10.86 32.87 -17.02
C SER A 142 -10.81 31.38 -17.44
N PRO A 143 -10.51 31.08 -18.72
CA PRO A 143 -10.21 29.71 -19.16
C PRO A 143 -9.02 29.10 -18.40
N GLU A 144 -8.00 29.90 -18.10
CA GLU A 144 -6.81 29.47 -17.37
C GLU A 144 -7.18 29.04 -15.94
N ALA A 145 -7.99 29.81 -15.21
CA ALA A 145 -8.43 29.44 -13.86
C ALA A 145 -9.16 28.09 -13.83
N LEU A 146 -10.04 27.86 -14.81
CA LEU A 146 -10.76 26.61 -14.95
C LEU A 146 -9.81 25.45 -15.28
N ALA A 147 -8.82 25.68 -16.16
CA ALA A 147 -7.82 24.67 -16.51
C ALA A 147 -6.98 24.26 -15.30
N GLU A 148 -6.46 25.22 -14.53
CA GLU A 148 -5.65 24.96 -13.33
C GLU A 148 -6.46 24.16 -12.28
N ALA A 149 -7.72 24.52 -12.05
CA ALA A 149 -8.60 23.78 -11.15
C ALA A 149 -8.89 22.35 -11.66
N ASN A 150 -9.20 22.20 -12.95
CA ASN A 150 -9.49 20.90 -13.56
C ASN A 150 -8.27 19.97 -13.52
N ILE A 151 -7.05 20.47 -13.71
CA ILE A 151 -5.84 19.65 -13.60
C ILE A 151 -5.72 19.08 -12.20
N ALA A 152 -5.85 19.92 -11.16
CA ALA A 152 -5.75 19.45 -9.77
C ALA A 152 -6.87 18.43 -9.41
N VAL A 153 -8.10 18.69 -9.87
CA VAL A 153 -9.26 17.80 -9.63
C VAL A 153 -9.08 16.47 -10.35
N ASN A 154 -8.71 16.48 -11.63
CA ASN A 154 -8.54 15.27 -12.42
C ASN A 154 -7.36 14.44 -11.90
N ASN A 155 -6.21 15.06 -11.60
CA ASN A 155 -5.08 14.37 -10.98
C ASN A 155 -5.49 13.64 -9.68
N ALA A 156 -6.26 14.31 -8.82
CA ALA A 156 -6.74 13.71 -7.58
C ALA A 156 -7.69 12.53 -7.84
N LEU A 157 -8.65 12.69 -8.75
CA LEU A 157 -9.63 11.66 -9.11
C LEU A 157 -9.00 10.46 -9.81
N ASP A 158 -8.12 10.66 -10.78
CA ASP A 158 -7.44 9.60 -11.51
C ASP A 158 -6.57 8.73 -10.61
N ILE A 159 -5.91 9.35 -9.62
CA ILE A 159 -5.17 8.60 -8.60
C ILE A 159 -6.11 7.76 -7.73
N GLU A 160 -7.28 8.29 -7.33
CA GLU A 160 -8.26 7.48 -6.59
C GLU A 160 -8.87 6.36 -7.46
N PHE A 161 -9.10 6.61 -8.75
CA PHE A 161 -9.55 5.58 -9.69
C PHE A 161 -8.52 4.48 -9.83
N TYR A 162 -7.24 4.80 -10.00
CA TYR A 162 -6.14 3.84 -9.97
C TYR A 162 -6.15 3.02 -8.68
N LYS A 163 -6.27 3.66 -7.51
CA LYS A 163 -6.27 2.95 -6.23
C LYS A 163 -7.44 1.99 -6.11
N VAL A 164 -8.64 2.38 -6.57
CA VAL A 164 -9.81 1.48 -6.61
C VAL A 164 -9.58 0.32 -7.57
N LEU A 165 -9.08 0.57 -8.77
CA LEU A 165 -8.78 -0.45 -9.79
C LEU A 165 -7.76 -1.47 -9.28
N ALA A 166 -6.62 -1.00 -8.76
CA ALA A 166 -5.52 -1.84 -8.30
C ALA A 166 -5.87 -2.60 -7.01
N SER A 167 -6.61 -1.98 -6.08
CA SER A 167 -6.93 -2.59 -4.78
C SER A 167 -8.15 -3.51 -4.83
N SER A 168 -9.20 -3.09 -5.50
CA SER A 168 -10.53 -3.72 -5.43
C SER A 168 -11.20 -3.71 -6.81
N PRO A 169 -10.71 -4.51 -7.77
CA PRO A 169 -11.18 -4.49 -9.17
C PRO A 169 -12.70 -4.71 -9.31
N ASN A 170 -13.32 -5.48 -8.40
CA ASN A 170 -14.77 -5.70 -8.36
C ASN A 170 -15.58 -4.40 -8.15
N ARG A 171 -14.98 -3.33 -7.62
CA ARG A 171 -15.60 -2.01 -7.48
C ARG A 171 -15.50 -1.17 -8.76
N ALA A 172 -14.69 -1.57 -9.74
CA ALA A 172 -14.41 -0.76 -10.92
C ALA A 172 -15.61 -0.57 -11.86
N VAL A 173 -16.66 -1.41 -11.76
CA VAL A 173 -17.90 -1.22 -12.54
C VAL A 173 -18.54 0.14 -12.24
N LYS A 174 -18.48 0.61 -10.99
CA LYS A 174 -19.03 1.91 -10.58
C LYS A 174 -18.31 3.08 -11.26
N LEU A 175 -17.02 2.94 -11.57
CA LEU A 175 -16.21 3.98 -12.18
C LEU A 175 -16.71 4.39 -13.57
N ARG A 176 -17.29 3.47 -14.35
CA ARG A 176 -17.82 3.77 -15.70
C ARG A 176 -18.95 4.81 -15.69
N SER A 177 -19.64 4.97 -14.56
CA SER A 177 -20.72 5.95 -14.42
C SER A 177 -20.23 7.33 -14.00
N ASN A 178 -18.94 7.46 -13.66
CA ASN A 178 -18.34 8.72 -13.24
C ASN A 178 -17.90 9.54 -14.46
N GLN A 179 -18.40 10.77 -14.58
CA GLN A 179 -18.09 11.67 -15.71
C GLN A 179 -16.60 12.02 -15.84
N HIS A 180 -15.82 11.90 -14.77
CA HIS A 180 -14.38 12.19 -14.76
C HIS A 180 -13.53 10.97 -15.09
N PHE A 181 -14.11 9.77 -15.13
CA PHE A 181 -13.36 8.57 -15.43
C PHE A 181 -13.13 8.46 -16.94
N GLU A 182 -11.86 8.58 -17.35
CA GLU A 182 -11.47 8.45 -18.75
C GLU A 182 -11.32 6.98 -19.15
N SER A 183 -10.31 6.29 -18.61
CA SER A 183 -10.09 4.86 -18.85
C SER A 183 -9.15 4.27 -17.81
N VAL A 184 -9.05 2.94 -17.74
CA VAL A 184 -8.12 2.23 -16.85
C VAL A 184 -6.68 2.68 -17.11
N GLY A 185 -6.25 2.62 -18.37
CA GLY A 185 -4.90 3.02 -18.77
C GLY A 185 -4.59 4.48 -18.47
N HIS A 186 -5.58 5.37 -18.57
CA HIS A 186 -5.41 6.78 -18.19
C HIS A 186 -5.12 6.92 -16.69
N SER A 187 -5.94 6.31 -15.84
CA SER A 187 -5.77 6.39 -14.38
C SER A 187 -4.42 5.82 -13.94
N TYR A 188 -3.98 4.69 -14.51
CA TYR A 188 -2.67 4.10 -14.21
C TYR A 188 -1.52 5.00 -14.66
N ARG A 189 -1.62 5.59 -15.86
CA ARG A 189 -0.63 6.52 -16.39
C ARG A 189 -0.46 7.73 -15.48
N ILE A 190 -1.57 8.34 -15.04
CA ILE A 190 -1.54 9.51 -14.15
C ILE A 190 -0.95 9.12 -12.78
N ALA A 191 -1.37 7.99 -12.20
CA ALA A 191 -0.86 7.55 -10.91
C ALA A 191 0.64 7.26 -10.92
N TYR A 192 1.13 6.50 -11.91
CA TYR A 192 2.56 6.26 -12.08
C TYR A 192 3.32 7.54 -12.39
N GLY A 193 2.81 8.35 -13.32
CA GLY A 193 3.47 9.57 -13.75
C GLY A 193 3.67 10.57 -12.62
N ASN A 194 2.60 10.91 -11.91
CA ASN A 194 2.64 11.86 -10.80
C ASN A 194 3.50 11.34 -9.65
N THR A 195 3.46 10.03 -9.38
CA THR A 195 4.27 9.42 -8.33
C THR A 195 5.76 9.46 -8.65
N LEU A 196 6.14 9.16 -9.90
CA LEU A 196 7.54 9.18 -10.33
C LEU A 196 8.11 10.60 -10.36
N MET A 197 7.33 11.58 -10.83
CA MET A 197 7.75 12.98 -10.79
C MET A 197 7.94 13.45 -9.34
N ALA A 198 6.98 13.15 -8.46
CA ALA A 198 7.09 13.49 -7.04
C ALA A 198 8.30 12.81 -6.38
N LEU A 199 8.62 11.58 -6.76
CA LEU A 199 9.80 10.84 -6.30
C LEU A 199 11.09 11.53 -6.78
N VAL A 200 11.23 11.80 -8.07
CA VAL A 200 12.42 12.45 -8.64
C VAL A 200 12.69 13.79 -7.97
N GLU A 201 11.67 14.65 -7.87
CA GLU A 201 11.79 15.98 -7.29
C GLU A 201 12.08 15.94 -5.78
N SER A 202 11.36 15.11 -5.04
CA SER A 202 11.48 15.08 -3.57
C SER A 202 12.76 14.42 -3.10
N CYS A 203 13.30 13.50 -3.88
CA CYS A 203 14.51 12.74 -3.56
C CYS A 203 15.79 13.28 -4.22
N ASP A 204 15.71 14.43 -4.91
CA ASP A 204 16.83 15.04 -5.64
C ASP A 204 17.47 14.08 -6.68
N LEU A 205 16.67 13.20 -7.29
CA LEU A 205 17.21 12.22 -8.24
C LEU A 205 17.51 12.85 -9.59
N ASP A 206 18.53 12.33 -10.28
CA ASP A 206 18.86 12.77 -11.63
C ASP A 206 17.73 12.42 -12.62
N VAL A 207 17.48 13.30 -13.59
CA VAL A 207 16.52 13.05 -14.66
C VAL A 207 16.93 11.80 -15.45
N GLY A 208 16.05 10.81 -15.52
CA GLY A 208 16.31 9.53 -16.20
C GLY A 208 16.95 8.45 -15.33
N SER A 209 17.17 8.71 -14.03
CA SER A 209 17.55 7.67 -13.05
C SER A 209 16.41 6.68 -12.75
N VAL A 210 15.17 7.09 -13.04
CA VAL A 210 13.96 6.27 -13.07
C VAL A 210 13.23 6.54 -14.41
N PRO A 211 12.26 5.70 -14.80
CA PRO A 211 11.48 5.93 -16.02
C PRO A 211 10.89 7.34 -16.07
N ASN A 212 10.98 8.01 -17.21
CA ASN A 212 10.51 9.40 -17.35
C ASN A 212 9.08 9.43 -17.93
N PRO A 213 8.05 9.80 -17.13
CA PRO A 213 6.66 9.85 -17.58
C PRO A 213 6.38 10.84 -18.71
N GLU A 214 7.17 11.93 -18.83
CA GLU A 214 7.00 12.92 -19.90
C GLU A 214 7.19 12.30 -21.29
N LYS A 215 8.01 11.23 -21.39
CA LYS A 215 8.25 10.52 -22.64
C LYS A 215 7.12 9.57 -23.03
N TRP A 216 6.20 9.27 -22.11
CA TRP A 216 5.13 8.30 -22.34
C TRP A 216 3.95 8.87 -23.13
N GLN A 217 3.78 10.20 -23.11
CA GLN A 217 2.60 10.88 -23.65
C GLN A 217 2.27 10.46 -25.09
N GLN A 218 3.26 10.51 -26.00
CA GLN A 218 3.05 10.15 -27.40
C GLN A 218 2.58 8.70 -27.59
N ALA A 219 3.08 7.77 -26.77
CA ALA A 219 2.70 6.37 -26.88
C ALA A 219 1.26 6.15 -26.41
N PHE A 220 0.88 6.72 -25.27
CA PHE A 220 -0.50 6.64 -24.76
C PHE A 220 -1.51 7.37 -25.66
N ASP A 221 -1.13 8.49 -26.28
CA ASP A 221 -1.99 9.18 -27.25
C ASP A 221 -2.31 8.29 -28.45
N ARG A 222 -1.33 7.52 -28.93
CA ARG A 222 -1.56 6.55 -30.01
C ARG A 222 -2.56 5.48 -29.61
N LEU A 223 -2.47 4.94 -28.39
CA LEU A 223 -3.41 3.93 -27.88
C LEU A 223 -4.83 4.47 -27.73
N MET A 224 -4.96 5.72 -27.29
CA MET A 224 -6.25 6.40 -27.21
C MET A 224 -6.86 6.59 -28.59
N LEU A 225 -6.09 7.10 -29.55
CA LEU A 225 -6.54 7.34 -30.93
C LEU A 225 -6.87 6.06 -31.69
N SER A 226 -6.09 4.99 -31.49
CA SER A 226 -6.36 3.67 -32.08
C SER A 226 -7.47 2.91 -31.37
N ARG A 227 -7.98 3.43 -30.25
CA ARG A 227 -8.98 2.80 -29.39
C ARG A 227 -8.54 1.41 -28.90
N HIS A 228 -7.27 1.28 -28.49
CA HIS A 228 -6.79 0.07 -27.83
C HIS A 228 -7.56 -0.16 -26.53
N GLU A 229 -7.94 -1.40 -26.25
CA GLU A 229 -8.73 -1.74 -25.05
C GLU A 229 -8.03 -1.26 -23.77
N GLY A 230 -8.79 -0.62 -22.87
CA GLY A 230 -8.29 0.00 -21.65
C GLY A 230 -7.81 1.46 -21.79
N PHE A 231 -7.61 2.02 -22.99
CA PHE A 231 -6.93 3.32 -23.18
C PHE A 231 -7.77 4.46 -23.79
N TYR A 232 -9.07 4.29 -23.97
CA TYR A 232 -9.96 5.32 -24.49
C TYR A 232 -11.23 5.47 -23.65
N HIS A 233 -11.88 6.64 -23.73
CA HIS A 233 -13.14 6.90 -23.05
C HIS A 233 -14.21 5.83 -23.33
N GLY A 234 -14.76 5.24 -22.27
CA GLY A 234 -15.78 4.19 -22.38
C GLY A 234 -15.27 2.83 -22.85
N SER A 235 -13.95 2.62 -22.86
CA SER A 235 -13.36 1.31 -23.16
C SER A 235 -13.82 0.23 -22.17
N PRO A 236 -13.91 -1.06 -22.60
CA PRO A 236 -14.13 -2.16 -21.68
C PRO A 236 -13.11 -2.15 -20.53
N ILE A 237 -13.62 -2.36 -19.32
CA ILE A 237 -12.81 -2.64 -18.13
C ILE A 237 -12.76 -4.16 -18.01
N THR A 238 -11.63 -4.75 -18.36
CA THR A 238 -11.32 -6.15 -18.07
C THR A 238 -10.88 -6.24 -16.61
N GLN A 239 -11.59 -7.05 -15.82
CA GLN A 239 -11.43 -7.13 -14.37
C GLN A 239 -10.79 -8.44 -13.96
N SER A 240 -9.78 -8.35 -13.10
CA SER A 240 -9.28 -9.48 -12.32
C SER A 240 -10.24 -9.74 -11.15
N GLU A 241 -10.42 -11.01 -10.78
CA GLU A 241 -11.26 -11.40 -9.62
C GLU A 241 -10.70 -10.86 -8.29
N VAL A 242 -9.38 -10.70 -8.24
CA VAL A 242 -8.62 -10.25 -7.06
C VAL A 242 -7.70 -9.08 -7.42
N GLY A 243 -7.50 -8.16 -6.47
CA GLY A 243 -6.56 -7.04 -6.56
C GLY A 243 -5.61 -7.01 -5.36
N LEU A 244 -4.87 -5.91 -5.19
CA LEU A 244 -3.88 -5.74 -4.12
C LEU A 244 -4.43 -6.11 -2.74
N HIS A 245 -5.68 -5.74 -2.43
CA HIS A 245 -6.26 -6.06 -1.13
C HIS A 245 -6.31 -7.56 -0.84
N ALA A 246 -6.90 -8.34 -1.76
CA ALA A 246 -6.97 -9.79 -1.60
C ALA A 246 -5.58 -10.45 -1.64
N ILE A 247 -4.67 -9.95 -2.50
CA ILE A 247 -3.32 -10.50 -2.63
C ILE A 247 -2.50 -10.24 -1.36
N PHE A 248 -2.58 -9.02 -0.80
CA PHE A 248 -1.88 -8.63 0.42
C PHE A 248 -2.35 -9.46 1.62
N GLU A 249 -3.67 -9.55 1.81
CA GLU A 249 -4.30 -10.33 2.88
C GLU A 249 -3.99 -11.82 2.76
N GLY A 250 -4.06 -12.38 1.55
CA GLY A 250 -3.72 -13.77 1.29
C GLY A 250 -2.25 -14.06 1.61
N GLN A 251 -1.32 -13.22 1.13
CA GLN A 251 0.11 -13.42 1.40
C GLN A 251 0.43 -13.31 2.90
N ALA A 252 -0.07 -12.27 3.59
CA ALA A 252 0.15 -12.07 5.02
C ALA A 252 -0.47 -13.20 5.85
N ARG A 253 -1.68 -13.66 5.49
CA ARG A 253 -2.34 -14.79 6.17
C ARG A 253 -1.56 -16.08 6.03
N PHE A 254 -1.15 -16.46 4.82
CA PHE A 254 -0.45 -17.73 4.63
C PHE A 254 0.97 -17.71 5.21
N ILE A 255 1.64 -16.56 5.26
CA ILE A 255 2.89 -16.38 6.02
C ILE A 255 2.64 -16.57 7.53
N GLN A 256 1.58 -15.97 8.08
CA GLN A 256 1.20 -16.17 9.48
C GLN A 256 0.95 -17.65 9.80
N LEU A 257 0.22 -18.36 8.92
CA LEU A 257 -0.06 -19.79 9.10
C LEU A 257 1.21 -20.64 9.04
N GLN A 258 2.15 -20.32 8.14
CA GLN A 258 3.46 -20.98 8.12
C GLN A 258 4.21 -20.82 9.43
N PHE A 259 4.20 -19.61 10.01
CA PHE A 259 4.79 -19.35 11.32
C PHE A 259 4.12 -20.17 12.43
N LEU A 260 2.79 -20.15 12.48
CA LEU A 260 2.02 -20.87 13.50
C LEU A 260 2.27 -22.37 13.43
N ALA A 261 2.19 -22.97 12.24
CA ALA A 261 2.42 -24.40 12.04
C ALA A 261 3.85 -24.81 12.43
N ALA A 262 4.85 -23.99 12.07
CA ALA A 262 6.25 -24.24 12.42
C ALA A 262 6.57 -23.98 13.90
N SER A 263 5.73 -23.22 14.61
CA SER A 263 5.89 -22.89 16.03
C SER A 263 5.07 -23.79 16.96
N GLY A 264 4.62 -24.96 16.49
CA GLY A 264 3.88 -25.95 17.28
C GLY A 264 2.36 -25.85 17.19
N GLY A 265 1.82 -25.00 16.31
CA GLY A 265 0.40 -24.96 15.96
C GLY A 265 -0.04 -26.14 15.07
N PRO A 266 -1.33 -26.17 14.67
CA PRO A 266 -1.82 -27.19 13.74
C PRO A 266 -1.03 -27.20 12.43
N THR A 267 -0.82 -28.38 11.84
CA THR A 267 -0.16 -28.50 10.52
C THR A 267 -1.14 -28.63 9.37
N SER A 268 -2.35 -29.12 9.64
CA SER A 268 -3.37 -29.35 8.61
C SER A 268 -4.16 -28.08 8.28
N CYS A 269 -4.45 -27.88 7.00
CA CYS A 269 -5.36 -26.84 6.54
C CYS A 269 -6.77 -26.98 7.14
N ALA A 270 -7.26 -28.21 7.31
CA ALA A 270 -8.60 -28.45 7.84
C ALA A 270 -8.79 -27.92 9.27
N ALA A 271 -7.74 -27.99 10.11
CA ALA A 271 -7.77 -27.43 11.46
C ALA A 271 -7.91 -25.89 11.42
N TYR A 272 -7.06 -25.21 10.65
CA TYR A 272 -7.16 -23.75 10.48
C TYR A 272 -8.47 -23.30 9.83
N ALA A 273 -9.03 -24.09 8.92
CA ALA A 273 -10.35 -23.84 8.34
C ALA A 273 -11.44 -23.86 9.42
N LYS A 274 -11.41 -24.87 10.30
CA LYS A 274 -12.36 -25.01 11.41
C LYS A 274 -12.27 -23.84 12.40
N ASP A 275 -11.06 -23.31 12.58
CA ASP A 275 -10.78 -22.17 13.47
C ASP A 275 -11.02 -20.81 12.77
N GLY A 276 -11.50 -20.80 11.51
CA GLY A 276 -11.96 -19.60 10.81
C GLY A 276 -10.89 -18.82 10.04
N TYR A 277 -9.64 -19.29 10.01
CA TYR A 277 -8.53 -18.60 9.32
C TYR A 277 -8.69 -18.54 7.79
N PHE A 278 -9.54 -19.39 7.21
CA PHE A 278 -9.85 -19.42 5.78
C PHE A 278 -11.23 -18.84 5.48
N SER A 279 -11.43 -17.57 5.78
CA SER A 279 -12.70 -16.87 5.55
C SER A 279 -12.49 -15.48 4.94
N GLY A 280 -13.49 -15.01 4.18
CA GLY A 280 -13.52 -13.65 3.64
C GLY A 280 -12.32 -13.31 2.76
N ILE A 281 -11.77 -12.10 2.95
CA ILE A 281 -10.69 -11.56 2.13
C ILE A 281 -9.37 -12.33 2.30
N TYR A 282 -9.12 -12.93 3.47
CA TYR A 282 -7.86 -13.64 3.79
C TYR A 282 -7.60 -14.89 2.95
N VAL A 283 -8.64 -15.43 2.31
CA VAL A 283 -8.55 -16.64 1.49
C VAL A 283 -8.88 -16.38 0.02
N ALA A 284 -9.38 -15.18 -0.32
CA ALA A 284 -9.87 -14.86 -1.66
C ALA A 284 -8.80 -15.07 -2.75
N ALA A 285 -7.58 -14.56 -2.54
CA ALA A 285 -6.48 -14.77 -3.48
C ALA A 285 -6.07 -16.25 -3.57
N PHE A 286 -6.02 -16.97 -2.46
CA PHE A 286 -5.65 -18.39 -2.49
C PHE A 286 -6.69 -19.25 -3.22
N ALA A 287 -7.98 -18.98 -3.00
CA ALA A 287 -9.05 -19.65 -3.72
C ALA A 287 -8.99 -19.39 -5.24
N GLU A 288 -8.74 -18.14 -5.64
CA GLU A 288 -8.57 -17.80 -7.06
C GLU A 288 -7.30 -18.45 -7.64
N PHE A 289 -6.20 -18.52 -6.88
CA PHE A 289 -5.00 -19.25 -7.28
C PHE A 289 -5.30 -20.74 -7.53
N LEU A 290 -6.00 -21.43 -6.64
CA LEU A 290 -6.35 -22.84 -6.82
C LEU A 290 -7.21 -23.05 -8.06
N LYS A 291 -8.20 -22.17 -8.28
CA LYS A 291 -9.06 -22.18 -9.47
C LYS A 291 -8.27 -21.98 -10.76
N LEU A 292 -7.46 -20.92 -10.85
CA LEU A 292 -6.73 -20.58 -12.08
C LEU A 292 -5.55 -21.53 -12.36
N SER A 293 -4.92 -22.07 -11.31
CA SER A 293 -3.86 -23.06 -11.45
C SER A 293 -4.38 -24.49 -11.66
N GLU A 294 -5.70 -24.72 -11.55
CA GLU A 294 -6.34 -26.04 -11.55
C GLU A 294 -5.68 -26.97 -10.52
N SER A 295 -5.71 -26.56 -9.26
CA SER A 295 -5.11 -27.29 -8.14
C SER A 295 -6.13 -27.56 -7.06
N ASP A 296 -6.00 -28.71 -6.41
CA ASP A 296 -6.81 -29.07 -5.25
C ASP A 296 -6.32 -28.37 -3.98
N TRP A 297 -7.21 -28.28 -3.00
CA TRP A 297 -6.87 -27.73 -1.68
C TRP A 297 -5.79 -28.60 -1.01
N PRO A 298 -4.65 -28.03 -0.56
CA PRO A 298 -3.59 -28.82 0.05
C PRO A 298 -3.99 -29.30 1.46
N GLU A 299 -3.51 -30.49 1.85
CA GLU A 299 -3.80 -31.05 3.17
C GLU A 299 -3.10 -30.29 4.31
N THR A 300 -1.88 -29.81 4.06
CA THR A 300 -0.99 -29.22 5.08
C THR A 300 -0.50 -27.83 4.69
N ILE A 301 -0.19 -27.01 5.71
CA ILE A 301 0.34 -25.64 5.56
C ILE A 301 1.74 -25.61 4.96
N ASP A 302 2.51 -26.67 5.16
CA ASP A 302 3.87 -26.82 4.64
C ASP A 302 3.92 -27.34 3.20
N SER A 303 2.76 -27.47 2.53
CA SER A 303 2.66 -27.90 1.14
C SER A 303 3.46 -27.02 0.18
N PRO A 304 4.18 -27.61 -0.81
CA PRO A 304 4.80 -26.86 -1.89
C PRO A 304 3.85 -25.94 -2.64
N LEU A 305 2.56 -26.31 -2.71
CA LEU A 305 1.52 -25.54 -3.37
C LEU A 305 1.26 -24.19 -2.68
N ILE A 306 1.35 -24.14 -1.35
CA ILE A 306 1.29 -22.88 -0.59
C ILE A 306 2.57 -22.06 -0.81
N GLY A 307 3.72 -22.73 -0.92
CA GLY A 307 4.97 -22.07 -1.29
C GLY A 307 4.86 -21.36 -2.65
N LEU A 308 4.26 -22.04 -3.64
CA LEU A 308 4.03 -21.50 -4.98
C LEU A 308 3.05 -20.32 -4.96
N PHE A 309 1.96 -20.42 -4.20
CA PHE A 309 1.02 -19.32 -4.02
C PHE A 309 1.71 -18.06 -3.47
N LEU A 310 2.48 -18.19 -2.39
CA LEU A 310 3.19 -17.06 -1.79
C LEU A 310 4.21 -16.43 -2.74
N LEU A 311 4.87 -17.25 -3.58
CA LEU A 311 5.75 -16.75 -4.63
C LEU A 311 4.99 -16.00 -5.71
N ILE A 312 3.84 -16.50 -6.16
CA ILE A 312 3.00 -15.80 -7.14
C ILE A 312 2.51 -14.46 -6.57
N CYS A 313 2.10 -14.41 -5.30
CA CYS A 313 1.77 -13.16 -4.63
C CYS A 313 2.95 -12.18 -4.66
N ASP A 314 4.16 -12.64 -4.30
CA ASP A 314 5.35 -11.80 -4.32
C ASP A 314 5.66 -11.25 -5.73
N LEU A 315 5.59 -12.08 -6.76
CA LEU A 315 5.84 -11.67 -8.16
C LEU A 315 4.76 -10.71 -8.70
N ALA A 316 3.50 -10.92 -8.29
CA ALA A 316 2.37 -10.10 -8.72
C ALA A 316 2.47 -8.67 -8.18
N ILE A 317 2.85 -8.49 -6.91
CA ILE A 317 2.95 -7.17 -6.26
C ILE A 317 4.26 -6.43 -6.57
N ASN A 318 5.19 -7.09 -7.27
CA ASN A 318 6.47 -6.51 -7.72
C ASN A 318 6.52 -6.39 -9.25
N PRO A 319 5.68 -5.57 -9.90
CA PRO A 319 5.88 -5.21 -11.29
C PRO A 319 7.27 -4.59 -11.49
N THR A 320 7.81 -4.79 -12.69
CA THR A 320 9.14 -4.30 -13.06
C THR A 320 9.07 -3.13 -14.05
N ARG A 321 8.00 -3.07 -14.84
CA ARG A 321 7.74 -2.06 -15.87
C ARG A 321 7.03 -0.84 -15.30
N GLY A 322 7.27 0.33 -15.89
CA GLY A 322 6.79 1.60 -15.38
C GLY A 322 7.59 2.10 -14.18
N PHE A 323 8.02 1.20 -13.29
CA PHE A 323 9.03 1.43 -12.26
C PHE A 323 9.56 0.07 -11.76
N PRO A 324 10.88 -0.13 -11.56
CA PRO A 324 11.97 0.80 -11.89
C PRO A 324 12.45 0.73 -13.33
N LEU A 325 11.94 -0.21 -14.14
CA LEU A 325 12.35 -0.37 -15.54
C LEU A 325 11.37 0.34 -16.46
N GLU A 326 11.87 0.70 -17.65
CA GLU A 326 11.06 1.31 -18.70
C GLU A 326 9.95 0.38 -19.19
N ILE A 327 8.86 0.99 -19.67
CA ILE A 327 7.77 0.30 -20.37
C ILE A 327 8.31 -0.16 -21.73
N VAL A 328 8.12 -1.44 -22.07
CA VAL A 328 8.58 -2.00 -23.35
C VAL A 328 7.47 -1.92 -24.39
N TYR A 329 6.27 -2.40 -24.03
CA TYR A 329 5.08 -2.38 -24.88
C TYR A 329 3.97 -1.63 -24.13
N PHE A 330 3.54 -0.50 -24.69
CA PHE A 330 2.56 0.37 -24.01
C PHE A 330 1.16 -0.26 -24.03
N GLU A 331 0.87 -1.09 -25.03
CA GLU A 331 -0.34 -1.89 -25.18
C GLU A 331 -0.54 -2.84 -23.98
N ASP A 332 0.56 -3.32 -23.39
CA ASP A 332 0.58 -4.27 -22.28
C ASP A 332 0.70 -3.58 -20.92
N PHE A 333 0.80 -2.24 -20.89
CA PHE A 333 1.10 -1.48 -19.66
C PHE A 333 0.17 -1.85 -18.50
N ILE A 334 -1.13 -1.99 -18.75
CA ILE A 334 -2.10 -2.37 -17.71
C ILE A 334 -1.77 -3.76 -17.15
N SER A 335 -1.59 -4.77 -18.00
CA SER A 335 -1.25 -6.15 -17.58
C SER A 335 0.16 -6.28 -16.98
N ASP A 336 1.06 -5.37 -17.32
CA ASP A 336 2.43 -5.34 -16.81
C ASP A 336 2.51 -4.81 -15.38
N VAL A 337 1.63 -3.89 -15.01
CA VAL A 337 1.70 -3.19 -13.72
C VAL A 337 0.53 -3.48 -12.78
N ASP A 338 -0.63 -3.91 -13.29
CA ASP A 338 -1.79 -4.26 -12.47
C ASP A 338 -1.54 -5.56 -11.69
N PRO A 339 -1.54 -5.52 -10.34
CA PRO A 339 -1.23 -6.70 -9.54
C PRO A 339 -2.24 -7.84 -9.70
N GLY A 340 -3.52 -7.52 -9.96
CA GLY A 340 -4.55 -8.54 -10.21
C GLY A 340 -4.35 -9.27 -11.54
N ALA A 341 -4.03 -8.52 -12.60
CA ALA A 341 -3.75 -9.07 -13.93
C ALA A 341 -2.49 -9.94 -13.89
N ARG A 342 -1.42 -9.44 -13.26
CA ARG A 342 -0.17 -10.18 -13.05
C ARG A 342 -0.43 -11.47 -12.27
N PHE A 343 -1.16 -11.39 -11.16
CA PHE A 343 -1.53 -12.56 -10.36
C PHE A 343 -2.25 -13.61 -11.21
N SER A 344 -3.24 -13.19 -11.99
CA SER A 344 -4.03 -14.08 -12.85
C SER A 344 -3.17 -14.77 -13.91
N LEU A 345 -2.29 -14.02 -14.58
CA LEU A 345 -1.37 -14.54 -15.59
C LEU A 345 -0.34 -15.52 -14.99
N LEU A 346 0.21 -15.20 -13.82
CA LEU A 346 1.14 -16.08 -13.09
C LEU A 346 0.47 -17.37 -12.61
N CYS A 347 -0.79 -17.31 -12.17
CA CYS A 347 -1.56 -18.52 -11.83
C CYS A 347 -1.79 -19.42 -13.05
N GLN A 348 -2.10 -18.82 -14.21
CA GLN A 348 -2.24 -19.57 -15.46
C GLN A 348 -0.91 -20.16 -15.93
N ALA A 349 0.21 -19.45 -15.74
CA ALA A 349 1.54 -20.00 -16.00
C ALA A 349 1.83 -21.22 -15.11
N ALA A 350 1.43 -21.20 -13.84
CA ALA A 350 1.53 -22.36 -12.95
C ALA A 350 0.64 -23.56 -13.36
N ARG A 351 -0.51 -23.30 -14.01
CA ARG A 351 -1.31 -24.37 -14.63
C ARG A 351 -0.56 -25.04 -15.78
N GLU A 352 0.06 -24.24 -16.63
CA GLU A 352 0.78 -24.71 -17.83
C GLU A 352 2.10 -25.40 -17.49
N HIS A 353 2.66 -25.12 -16.31
CA HIS A 353 3.86 -25.73 -15.75
C HIS A 353 3.54 -26.49 -14.45
N PRO A 354 2.81 -27.62 -14.53
CA PRO A 354 2.32 -28.35 -13.35
C PRO A 354 3.45 -28.88 -12.44
N GLU A 355 4.67 -29.05 -12.96
CA GLU A 355 5.85 -29.40 -12.18
C GLU A 355 6.14 -28.39 -11.06
N LEU A 356 5.78 -27.12 -11.25
CA LEU A 356 6.02 -26.06 -10.26
C LEU A 356 5.19 -26.25 -8.99
N LYS A 357 4.04 -26.93 -9.08
CA LYS A 357 3.15 -27.21 -7.95
C LYS A 357 3.81 -28.05 -6.85
N GLN A 358 4.92 -28.72 -7.19
CA GLN A 358 5.71 -29.55 -6.28
C GLN A 358 7.15 -29.05 -6.15
N ALA A 359 7.52 -27.88 -6.69
CA ALA A 359 8.93 -27.49 -6.80
C ALA A 359 9.54 -26.87 -5.53
N ILE A 360 8.73 -26.50 -4.53
CA ILE A 360 9.18 -25.78 -3.32
C ILE A 360 9.08 -26.69 -2.10
N HIS A 361 10.20 -27.27 -1.70
CA HIS A 361 10.30 -28.16 -0.54
C HIS A 361 11.09 -27.55 0.60
N THR A 362 12.23 -26.92 0.28
CA THR A 362 13.19 -26.43 1.29
C THR A 362 13.14 -24.91 1.49
N TYR A 363 12.37 -24.20 0.66
CA TYR A 363 12.18 -22.75 0.74
C TYR A 363 13.50 -21.99 0.54
N SER A 364 14.35 -22.55 -0.31
CA SER A 364 15.70 -22.06 -0.59
C SER A 364 15.72 -20.92 -1.61
N ASN A 365 16.86 -20.23 -1.66
CA ASN A 365 17.11 -19.24 -2.70
C ASN A 365 17.06 -19.83 -4.12
N ASP A 366 17.57 -21.06 -4.29
CA ASP A 366 17.59 -21.74 -5.59
C ASP A 366 16.18 -22.11 -6.07
N GLU A 367 15.32 -22.57 -5.17
CA GLU A 367 13.90 -22.83 -5.47
C GLU A 367 13.17 -21.53 -5.84
N TYR A 368 13.40 -20.44 -5.10
CA TYR A 368 12.85 -19.12 -5.45
C TYR A 368 13.29 -18.69 -6.86
N ALA A 369 14.59 -18.75 -7.13
CA ALA A 369 15.15 -18.32 -8.42
C ALA A 369 14.67 -19.20 -9.58
N PHE A 370 14.59 -20.51 -9.38
CA PHE A 370 14.11 -21.45 -10.39
C PHE A 370 12.65 -21.20 -10.73
N VAL A 371 11.75 -21.23 -9.74
CA VAL A 371 10.30 -21.12 -9.97
C VAL A 371 9.94 -19.73 -10.49
N SER A 372 10.53 -18.66 -9.92
CA SER A 372 10.27 -17.29 -10.39
C SER A 372 10.65 -17.12 -11.85
N ARG A 373 11.81 -17.62 -12.29
CA ARG A 373 12.25 -17.53 -13.68
C ARG A 373 11.31 -18.24 -14.64
N VAL A 374 10.82 -19.44 -14.30
CA VAL A 374 9.88 -20.18 -15.17
C VAL A 374 8.57 -19.38 -15.31
N LEU A 375 8.02 -18.90 -14.21
CA LEU A 375 6.77 -18.12 -14.22
C LEU A 375 6.92 -16.79 -14.98
N THR A 376 7.99 -16.03 -14.72
CA THR A 376 8.18 -14.72 -15.36
C THR A 376 8.49 -14.86 -16.85
N GLN A 377 9.33 -15.82 -17.25
CA GLN A 377 9.57 -16.09 -18.67
C GLN A 377 8.29 -16.45 -19.41
N ARG A 378 7.43 -17.28 -18.80
CA ARG A 378 6.15 -17.64 -19.40
C ARG A 378 5.23 -16.44 -19.60
N CYS A 379 5.23 -15.50 -18.67
CA CYS A 379 4.40 -14.30 -18.73
C CYS A 379 5.03 -13.15 -19.54
N GLY A 380 6.28 -13.28 -20.00
CA GLY A 380 7.02 -12.18 -20.66
C GLY A 380 7.51 -11.09 -19.69
N TYR A 381 7.54 -11.37 -18.39
CA TYR A 381 8.03 -10.44 -17.37
C TYR A 381 9.54 -10.55 -17.18
N ASP A 382 10.16 -9.46 -16.72
CA ASP A 382 11.56 -9.50 -16.30
C ASP A 382 11.76 -10.41 -15.09
N GLU A 383 12.97 -10.93 -14.93
CA GLU A 383 13.36 -11.58 -13.69
C GLU A 383 13.32 -10.59 -12.51
N PRO A 384 12.81 -10.99 -11.32
CA PRO A 384 12.72 -10.09 -10.16
C PRO A 384 14.07 -9.50 -9.74
N SER A 385 15.15 -10.26 -9.96
CA SER A 385 16.50 -9.80 -9.64
C SER A 385 16.92 -8.56 -10.43
N THR A 386 16.38 -8.36 -11.64
CA THR A 386 16.70 -7.23 -12.51
C THR A 386 16.15 -5.92 -11.95
N SER A 387 14.90 -5.89 -11.50
CA SER A 387 14.31 -4.68 -10.90
C SER A 387 14.96 -4.36 -9.55
N LEU A 388 15.22 -5.37 -8.72
CA LEU A 388 15.92 -5.18 -7.44
C LEU A 388 17.33 -4.61 -7.64
N ARG A 389 18.08 -5.10 -8.64
CA ARG A 389 19.39 -4.52 -8.99
C ARG A 389 19.28 -3.06 -9.43
N ALA A 390 18.29 -2.72 -10.28
CA ALA A 390 18.08 -1.34 -10.71
C ALA A 390 17.88 -0.37 -9.52
N ILE A 391 17.14 -0.79 -8.49
CA ILE A 391 16.96 0.00 -7.26
C ILE A 391 18.24 0.06 -6.41
N VAL A 392 18.97 -1.05 -6.30
CA VAL A 392 20.25 -1.08 -5.58
C VAL A 392 21.26 -0.17 -6.26
N ASP A 393 21.35 -0.19 -7.58
CA ASP A 393 22.22 0.70 -8.37
C ASP A 393 21.79 2.16 -8.20
N LEU A 394 20.48 2.45 -8.21
CA LEU A 394 19.96 3.78 -7.90
C LEU A 394 20.41 4.26 -6.51
N SER A 395 20.42 3.37 -5.50
CA SER A 395 20.87 3.69 -4.14
C SER A 395 22.37 3.99 -4.03
N GLN A 396 23.15 3.68 -5.08
CA GLN A 396 24.60 3.94 -5.15
C GLN A 396 24.94 5.22 -5.94
N THR A 397 23.96 5.86 -6.57
CA THR A 397 24.14 7.20 -7.18
C THR A 397 24.44 8.26 -6.11
N ALA A 398 24.86 9.47 -6.49
CA ALA A 398 25.10 10.54 -5.52
C ALA A 398 23.82 10.89 -4.72
N ALA A 399 22.69 11.03 -5.41
CA ALA A 399 21.39 11.29 -4.78
C ALA A 399 20.90 10.10 -3.95
N GLY A 400 21.00 8.87 -4.47
CA GLY A 400 20.67 7.66 -3.73
C GLY A 400 21.54 7.46 -2.48
N GLY A 401 22.84 7.72 -2.58
CA GLY A 401 23.77 7.66 -1.45
C GLY A 401 23.42 8.66 -0.36
N LYS A 402 22.95 9.86 -0.73
CA LYS A 402 22.40 10.85 0.22
C LYS A 402 21.17 10.30 0.93
N LEU A 403 20.20 9.74 0.20
CA LEU A 403 18.99 9.12 0.78
C LEU A 403 19.32 7.96 1.74
N MET A 404 20.32 7.14 1.39
CA MET A 404 20.80 6.06 2.25
C MET A 404 21.52 6.59 3.50
N SER A 405 22.21 7.73 3.41
CA SER A 405 22.82 8.38 4.57
C SER A 405 21.74 8.95 5.50
N GLU A 406 20.72 9.60 4.93
CA GLU A 406 19.55 10.10 5.67
C GLU A 406 18.81 8.94 6.36
N TRP A 407 18.67 7.79 5.70
CA TRP A 407 18.11 6.57 6.30
C TRP A 407 18.90 6.04 7.49
N ALA A 408 20.22 6.16 7.44
CA ALA A 408 21.08 5.70 8.52
C ALA A 408 20.94 6.62 9.75
N SER A 409 20.95 7.94 9.54
CA SER A 409 20.98 8.95 10.63
C SER A 409 19.59 9.44 11.08
N PHE A 410 18.55 9.28 10.26
CA PHE A 410 17.24 9.92 10.40
C PHE A 410 17.28 11.45 10.32
N GLU A 411 18.33 12.00 9.74
CA GLU A 411 18.48 13.44 9.49
C GLU A 411 18.04 13.78 8.07
N PHE A 412 16.73 13.66 7.81
CA PHE A 412 16.16 13.94 6.51
C PHE A 412 16.03 15.44 6.21
N GLY A 413 16.19 15.79 4.93
CA GLY A 413 15.70 17.08 4.43
C GLY A 413 14.19 17.24 4.66
N LEU A 414 13.75 18.45 4.97
CA LEU A 414 12.35 18.72 5.35
C LEU A 414 11.38 18.78 4.15
N SER A 415 11.88 19.01 2.93
CA SER A 415 11.05 19.07 1.73
C SER A 415 10.49 17.69 1.38
N ASN A 416 9.16 17.55 1.33
CA ASN A 416 8.44 16.30 1.05
C ASN A 416 9.04 15.07 1.76
N LEU A 417 9.36 15.24 3.05
CA LEU A 417 9.99 14.24 3.90
C LEU A 417 9.32 12.85 3.82
N PRO A 418 7.99 12.69 3.76
CA PRO A 418 7.38 11.37 3.60
C PRO A 418 7.87 10.59 2.38
N ILE A 419 8.00 11.24 1.23
CA ILE A 419 8.49 10.59 0.00
C ILE A 419 9.95 10.15 0.18
N ARG A 420 10.79 11.01 0.77
CA ARG A 420 12.21 10.70 1.04
C ARG A 420 12.36 9.50 1.96
N VAL A 421 11.66 9.50 3.10
CA VAL A 421 11.73 8.43 4.11
C VAL A 421 11.31 7.09 3.52
N ILE A 422 10.16 7.05 2.84
CA ILE A 422 9.63 5.80 2.27
C ILE A 422 10.51 5.29 1.13
N THR A 423 11.02 6.18 0.27
CA THR A 423 11.94 5.81 -0.82
C THR A 423 13.27 5.27 -0.29
N SER A 424 13.84 5.92 0.73
CA SER A 424 15.04 5.43 1.40
C SER A 424 14.86 4.04 2.01
N HIS A 425 13.73 3.79 2.66
CA HIS A 425 13.43 2.46 3.19
C HIS A 425 13.24 1.43 2.09
N PHE A 426 12.53 1.77 1.02
CA PHE A 426 12.35 0.91 -0.15
C PHE A 426 13.69 0.51 -0.77
N MET A 427 14.64 1.43 -0.90
CA MET A 427 16.00 1.14 -1.37
C MET A 427 16.72 0.12 -0.47
N ASP A 428 16.65 0.33 0.85
CA ASP A 428 17.25 -0.59 1.83
C ASP A 428 16.57 -1.97 1.82
N PHE A 429 15.24 -1.99 1.69
CA PHE A 429 14.46 -3.22 1.59
C PHE A 429 14.81 -4.00 0.33
N CYS A 430 14.88 -3.34 -0.83
CA CYS A 430 15.30 -3.94 -2.09
C CYS A 430 16.71 -4.55 -2.01
N ARG A 431 17.64 -3.91 -1.28
CA ARG A 431 18.98 -4.44 -1.04
C ARG A 431 18.95 -5.75 -0.24
N SER A 432 18.18 -5.78 0.85
CA SER A 432 18.01 -6.99 1.65
C SER A 432 17.30 -8.10 0.86
N LYS A 433 16.26 -7.74 0.10
CA LYS A 433 15.48 -8.68 -0.72
C LYS A 433 16.30 -9.24 -1.89
N LEU A 434 17.19 -8.46 -2.49
CA LEU A 434 18.11 -8.97 -3.51
C LEU A 434 19.05 -10.04 -2.94
N ALA A 435 19.50 -9.86 -1.70
CA ALA A 435 20.39 -10.82 -1.03
C ALA A 435 19.65 -12.08 -0.57
N ASN A 436 18.41 -11.94 -0.08
CA ASN A 436 17.65 -13.03 0.54
C ASN A 436 16.19 -13.08 0.09
N PRO A 437 15.89 -13.25 -1.22
CA PRO A 437 14.52 -13.12 -1.71
C PRO A 437 13.56 -14.17 -1.13
N HIS A 438 14.06 -15.41 -0.93
CA HIS A 438 13.35 -16.50 -0.30
C HIS A 438 12.87 -16.19 1.13
N PHE A 439 13.64 -15.41 1.89
CA PHE A 439 13.24 -14.97 3.24
C PHE A 439 12.00 -14.08 3.19
N PHE A 440 11.97 -13.09 2.30
CA PHE A 440 10.82 -12.18 2.19
C PHE A 440 9.58 -12.86 1.61
N CYS A 441 9.78 -13.86 0.74
CA CYS A 441 8.67 -14.62 0.15
C CYS A 441 7.98 -15.56 1.16
N TRP A 442 8.77 -16.19 2.05
CA TRP A 442 8.29 -17.25 2.95
C TRP A 442 8.67 -17.01 4.41
N ALA A 443 8.60 -15.75 4.85
CA ALA A 443 9.12 -15.28 6.14
C ALA A 443 8.61 -16.10 7.33
N GLY A 444 7.37 -16.60 7.28
CA GLY A 444 6.75 -17.36 8.36
C GLY A 444 7.57 -18.59 8.76
N ARG A 445 8.20 -19.26 7.80
CA ARG A 445 9.09 -20.39 8.07
C ARG A 445 10.40 -19.99 8.75
N PHE A 446 10.96 -18.84 8.37
CA PHE A 446 12.23 -18.37 8.88
C PHE A 446 12.13 -17.70 10.25
N LEU A 447 10.92 -17.32 10.65
CA LEU A 447 10.63 -16.66 11.92
C LEU A 447 10.06 -17.59 12.98
N ALA A 448 9.88 -18.87 12.68
CA ALA A 448 9.31 -19.84 13.59
C ALA A 448 10.08 -19.95 14.92
N MET A 449 9.32 -20.09 16.02
CA MET A 449 9.87 -20.14 17.37
C MET A 449 10.81 -21.34 17.53
N GLY A 450 12.03 -21.10 18.03
CA GLY A 450 13.03 -22.14 18.27
C GLY A 450 13.85 -22.57 17.05
N SER A 451 13.49 -22.15 15.83
CA SER A 451 14.26 -22.44 14.60
C SER A 451 14.72 -21.19 13.85
N ALA A 452 14.26 -20.00 14.22
CA ALA A 452 14.71 -18.75 13.64
C ALA A 452 16.22 -18.54 13.88
N THR A 453 16.96 -18.29 12.79
CA THR A 453 18.39 -17.97 12.84
C THR A 453 18.60 -16.51 13.27
N ASP A 454 19.78 -16.18 13.78
CA ASP A 454 20.13 -14.79 14.13
C ASP A 454 20.05 -13.87 12.91
N SER A 455 20.50 -14.35 11.73
CA SER A 455 20.40 -13.60 10.48
C SER A 455 18.96 -13.31 10.07
N SER A 456 18.05 -14.27 10.25
CA SER A 456 16.61 -14.08 9.98
C SER A 456 15.99 -13.05 10.95
N ARG A 457 16.33 -13.13 12.24
CA ARG A 457 15.88 -12.16 13.25
C ARG A 457 16.40 -10.75 12.98
N GLU A 458 17.67 -10.63 12.60
CA GLU A 458 18.28 -9.34 12.24
C GLU A 458 17.62 -8.75 10.99
N THR A 459 17.44 -9.55 9.95
CA THR A 459 16.76 -9.12 8.71
C THR A 459 15.34 -8.66 8.98
N PHE A 460 14.58 -9.41 9.79
CA PHE A 460 13.22 -9.02 10.20
C PHE A 460 13.22 -7.70 10.97
N SER A 461 14.07 -7.59 12.00
CA SER A 461 14.17 -6.41 12.87
C SER A 461 14.58 -5.15 12.10
N ARG A 462 15.40 -5.29 11.06
CA ARG A 462 15.82 -4.18 10.18
C ARG A 462 14.65 -3.54 9.44
N HIS A 463 13.62 -4.32 9.10
CA HIS A 463 12.52 -3.88 8.24
C HIS A 463 11.16 -3.80 8.94
N VAL A 464 11.13 -3.68 10.27
CA VAL A 464 9.88 -3.42 11.01
C VAL A 464 9.30 -2.04 10.67
N SER A 465 8.02 -1.83 10.97
CA SER A 465 7.32 -0.56 10.75
C SER A 465 7.99 0.61 11.48
N LEU A 466 8.12 1.76 10.83
CA LEU A 466 8.69 2.97 11.43
C LEU A 466 7.84 3.51 12.57
N PHE A 467 6.51 3.53 12.35
CA PHE A 467 5.54 4.13 13.25
C PHE A 467 4.63 3.07 13.85
N THR A 468 4.39 3.16 15.16
CA THR A 468 3.58 2.22 15.94
C THR A 468 2.81 2.95 17.03
N ASP A 469 1.69 2.40 17.47
CA ASP A 469 1.07 2.79 18.75
C ASP A 469 1.68 2.02 19.93
N ARG A 470 1.16 2.25 21.14
CA ARG A 470 1.55 1.55 22.38
C ARG A 470 0.32 0.99 23.09
N ALA A 471 0.54 0.06 24.02
CA ALA A 471 -0.55 -0.57 24.75
C ALA A 471 -1.43 0.39 25.56
N ASP A 472 -0.87 1.51 26.01
CA ASP A 472 -1.53 2.48 26.89
C ASP A 472 -2.15 3.69 26.15
N THR A 473 -1.95 3.81 24.83
CA THR A 473 -2.44 4.97 24.08
C THR A 473 -2.56 4.73 22.57
N GLU A 474 -3.55 5.42 21.95
CA GLU A 474 -3.77 5.41 20.50
C GLU A 474 -2.83 6.35 19.72
N GLN A 475 -1.94 7.06 20.43
CA GLN A 475 -0.95 7.97 19.84
C GLN A 475 0.11 7.23 19.05
N ILE A 476 0.56 7.86 17.97
CA ILE A 476 1.60 7.33 17.10
C ILE A 476 2.98 7.71 17.64
N PHE A 477 3.86 6.71 17.73
CA PHE A 477 5.27 6.86 18.09
C PHE A 477 6.16 6.35 16.97
N VAL A 478 7.37 6.89 16.93
CA VAL A 478 8.46 6.30 16.16
C VAL A 478 9.10 5.18 16.97
N ARG A 479 9.34 4.03 16.34
CA ARG A 479 10.05 2.92 16.99
C ARG A 479 11.48 3.34 17.33
N ALA A 480 11.98 2.86 18.46
CA ALA A 480 13.39 3.01 18.79
C ALA A 480 14.21 2.12 17.86
N PHE A 481 15.17 2.71 17.16
CA PHE A 481 16.12 1.99 16.33
C PHE A 481 17.48 1.99 17.02
N THR A 482 18.04 0.80 17.26
CA THR A 482 19.34 0.66 17.91
C THR A 482 20.40 1.47 17.15
N GLY A 483 21.12 2.32 17.88
CA GLY A 483 22.19 3.16 17.31
C GLY A 483 21.71 4.43 16.61
N ARG A 484 20.43 4.79 16.68
CA ARG A 484 19.89 6.05 16.10
C ARG A 484 19.57 7.08 17.18
N ASP A 485 19.74 8.36 16.82
CA ASP A 485 19.45 9.48 17.71
C ASP A 485 17.95 9.67 17.96
N GLY A 486 17.57 9.81 19.22
CA GLY A 486 16.17 9.96 19.63
C GLY A 486 15.53 11.27 19.14
N ASP A 487 16.31 12.36 19.09
CA ASP A 487 15.79 13.65 18.64
C ASP A 487 15.58 13.67 17.12
N ALA A 488 16.47 13.06 16.34
CA ALA A 488 16.31 12.87 14.90
C ALA A 488 15.06 12.03 14.56
N LEU A 489 14.84 10.94 15.29
CA LEU A 489 13.64 10.10 15.16
C LEU A 489 12.36 10.90 15.45
N LYS A 490 12.36 11.68 16.54
CA LYS A 490 11.21 12.51 16.90
C LYS A 490 10.92 13.60 15.86
N ARG A 491 11.95 14.31 15.38
CA ARG A 491 11.79 15.32 14.32
C ARG A 491 11.22 14.73 13.03
N THR A 492 11.68 13.53 12.67
CA THR A 492 11.15 12.78 11.51
C THR A 492 9.67 12.49 11.70
N LEU A 493 9.26 11.95 12.86
CA LEU A 493 7.85 11.69 13.17
C LEU A 493 6.99 12.95 13.09
N ASP A 494 7.39 14.01 13.80
CA ASP A 494 6.62 15.27 13.86
C ASP A 494 6.43 15.87 12.46
N THR A 495 7.50 15.86 11.65
CA THR A 495 7.45 16.39 10.28
C THR A 495 6.62 15.50 9.37
N PHE A 496 6.79 14.18 9.46
CA PHE A 496 6.05 13.21 8.65
C PHE A 496 4.54 13.33 8.89
N MET A 497 4.13 13.29 10.16
CA MET A 497 2.71 13.43 10.53
C MET A 497 2.17 14.80 10.13
N GLY A 498 2.96 15.85 10.32
CA GLY A 498 2.62 17.19 9.86
C GLY A 498 2.35 17.28 8.36
N SER A 499 3.17 16.64 7.54
CA SER A 499 2.94 16.53 6.09
C SER A 499 1.67 15.75 5.76
N THR A 500 1.39 14.63 6.45
CA THR A 500 0.17 13.83 6.19
C THR A 500 -1.12 14.61 6.47
N ILE A 501 -1.11 15.47 7.50
CA ILE A 501 -2.23 16.38 7.82
C ILE A 501 -2.43 17.39 6.69
N LEU A 502 -1.36 17.97 6.17
CA LEU A 502 -1.44 18.92 5.05
C LEU A 502 -1.99 18.24 3.78
N TYR A 503 -1.54 17.01 3.49
CA TYR A 503 -2.06 16.24 2.37
C TYR A 503 -3.55 15.96 2.51
N ASP A 504 -4.01 15.64 3.74
CA ASP A 504 -5.42 15.37 4.01
C ASP A 504 -6.28 16.60 3.78
N LEU A 505 -5.91 17.74 4.38
CA LEU A 505 -6.62 19.00 4.17
C LEU A 505 -6.63 19.43 2.70
N THR A 506 -5.53 19.18 1.97
CA THR A 506 -5.47 19.49 0.53
C THR A 506 -6.45 18.61 -0.25
N LEU A 507 -6.49 17.30 0.01
CA LEU A 507 -7.43 16.41 -0.68
C LEU A 507 -8.88 16.73 -0.33
N GLN A 508 -9.17 17.04 0.94
CA GLN A 508 -10.49 17.52 1.37
C GLN A 508 -10.89 18.81 0.63
N TRP A 509 -9.96 19.73 0.38
CA TRP A 509 -10.25 20.93 -0.40
C TRP A 509 -10.58 20.60 -1.86
N ILE A 510 -9.82 19.69 -2.47
CA ILE A 510 -10.01 19.32 -3.88
C ILE A 510 -11.36 18.60 -4.07
N LEU A 511 -11.63 17.57 -3.27
CA LEU A 511 -12.70 16.59 -3.54
C LEU A 511 -13.90 16.68 -2.61
N ASP A 512 -13.71 17.02 -1.33
CA ASP A 512 -14.78 16.90 -0.33
C ASP A 512 -15.61 18.17 -0.23
N ASP A 513 -16.92 18.03 -0.42
CA ASP A 513 -17.86 19.11 -0.15
C ASP A 513 -18.04 19.36 1.36
N GLY A 514 -18.54 20.55 1.71
CA GLY A 514 -18.77 20.93 3.11
C GLY A 514 -17.51 21.39 3.85
N PRO A 515 -17.54 21.49 5.20
CA PRO A 515 -16.43 22.02 5.99
C PRO A 515 -15.20 21.12 5.98
N PHE A 516 -14.04 21.68 6.32
CA PHE A 516 -12.85 20.90 6.65
C PHE A 516 -13.07 20.09 7.94
N ARG A 517 -12.62 18.84 7.92
CA ARG A 517 -12.62 17.90 9.05
C ARG A 517 -11.22 17.80 9.64
N TYR A 518 -11.13 17.71 10.97
CA TYR A 518 -9.87 17.71 11.71
C TYR A 518 -9.84 16.54 12.70
N ASP A 519 -10.03 15.31 12.20
CA ASP A 519 -9.98 14.12 13.05
C ASP A 519 -8.55 13.57 13.13
N TYR A 520 -7.77 14.11 14.06
CA TYR A 520 -6.36 13.76 14.26
C TYR A 520 -6.09 13.16 15.64
N ARG A 521 -7.09 12.53 16.26
CA ARG A 521 -6.99 11.89 17.59
C ARG A 521 -5.86 10.85 17.66
N SER A 522 -5.53 10.23 16.54
CA SER A 522 -4.40 9.30 16.41
C SER A 522 -3.01 9.96 16.51
N ILE A 523 -2.91 11.25 16.21
CA ILE A 523 -1.64 11.98 16.12
C ILE A 523 -1.41 12.82 17.38
N THR A 524 -2.48 13.15 18.11
CA THR A 524 -2.43 14.07 19.25
C THR A 524 -3.36 13.63 20.36
N SER A 525 -3.00 13.96 21.60
CA SER A 525 -3.82 13.70 22.76
C SER A 525 -5.08 14.57 22.78
N VAL A 526 -6.13 14.13 23.49
CA VAL A 526 -7.43 14.85 23.56
C VAL A 526 -7.26 16.27 24.08
N ASP A 527 -6.39 16.49 25.07
CA ASP A 527 -6.06 17.80 25.64
C ASP A 527 -5.32 18.74 24.67
N ARG A 528 -4.74 18.19 23.60
CA ARG A 528 -4.01 18.95 22.56
C ARG A 528 -4.74 19.02 21.22
N ALA A 529 -5.95 18.47 21.13
CA ALA A 529 -6.73 18.42 19.90
C ALA A 529 -6.97 19.81 19.28
N ASP A 530 -7.35 20.80 20.10
CA ASP A 530 -7.57 22.17 19.63
C ASP A 530 -6.28 22.82 19.13
N ALA A 531 -5.17 22.62 19.85
CA ALA A 531 -3.86 23.12 19.44
C ALA A 531 -3.40 22.47 18.12
N MET A 532 -3.65 21.18 17.92
CA MET A 532 -3.34 20.48 16.67
C MET A 532 -4.19 20.98 15.51
N LYS A 533 -5.49 21.22 15.75
CA LYS A 533 -6.39 21.79 14.75
C LYS A 533 -5.90 23.17 14.30
N GLU A 534 -5.54 24.04 15.24
CA GLU A 534 -4.99 25.35 14.91
C GLU A 534 -3.63 25.24 14.21
N TRP A 535 -2.74 24.34 14.64
CA TRP A 535 -1.48 24.06 13.96
C TRP A 535 -1.70 23.64 12.49
N ALA A 536 -2.64 22.72 12.24
CA ALA A 536 -2.99 22.24 10.90
C ALA A 536 -3.50 23.38 9.99
N LYS A 537 -4.38 24.22 10.52
CA LYS A 537 -4.89 25.41 9.81
C LYS A 537 -3.78 26.40 9.45
N HIS A 538 -2.84 26.65 10.36
CA HIS A 538 -1.70 27.52 10.09
C HIS A 538 -0.74 26.92 9.06
N GLY A 539 -0.56 25.59 9.08
CA GLY A 539 0.18 24.85 8.06
C GLY A 539 -0.44 25.04 6.67
N PHE A 540 -1.74 24.82 6.55
CA PHE A 540 -2.48 25.02 5.30
C PHE A 540 -2.37 26.48 4.80
N LYS A 541 -2.57 27.46 5.68
CA LYS A 541 -2.44 28.89 5.36
C LYS A 541 -1.03 29.25 4.87
N ARG A 542 0.01 28.66 5.44
CA ARG A 542 1.39 28.92 5.03
C ARG A 542 1.64 28.52 3.57
N VAL A 543 0.98 27.44 3.12
CA VAL A 543 1.17 26.87 1.78
C VAL A 543 0.28 27.55 0.74
N PHE A 544 -0.98 27.85 1.09
CA PHE A 544 -1.98 28.34 0.14
C PHE A 544 -2.39 29.81 0.35
N GLY A 545 -1.87 30.48 1.38
CA GLY A 545 -2.15 31.89 1.69
C GLY A 545 -3.45 32.16 2.46
N TYR A 546 -4.39 31.20 2.48
CA TYR A 546 -5.71 31.34 3.11
C TYR A 546 -5.90 30.39 4.28
N HIS A 547 -6.54 30.87 5.34
CA HIS A 547 -6.97 30.01 6.44
C HIS A 547 -8.16 29.13 5.99
N PRO A 548 -8.24 27.85 6.41
CA PRO A 548 -9.37 26.98 6.04
C PRO A 548 -10.75 27.54 6.40
N ASP A 549 -10.86 28.33 7.47
CA ASP A 549 -12.12 28.96 7.89
C ASP A 549 -12.55 30.14 6.96
N GLU A 550 -11.67 30.60 6.06
CA GLU A 550 -11.98 31.62 5.04
C GLU A 550 -12.64 31.03 3.79
N PHE A 551 -12.75 29.70 3.68
CA PHE A 551 -13.29 29.04 2.49
C PHE A 551 -14.81 29.10 2.43
N GLU A 552 -15.33 29.60 1.32
CA GLU A 552 -16.75 29.56 0.99
C GLU A 552 -17.18 28.11 0.70
N GLN A 553 -18.23 27.66 1.40
CA GLN A 553 -18.83 26.35 1.17
C GLN A 553 -19.87 26.44 0.07
N LEU A 554 -19.64 25.70 -1.01
CA LEU A 554 -20.59 25.63 -2.12
C LEU A 554 -21.74 24.68 -1.76
N VAL A 555 -22.98 25.19 -1.72
CA VAL A 555 -24.18 24.41 -1.37
C VAL A 555 -24.51 23.42 -2.51
N PRO A 556 -24.90 22.16 -2.23
CA PRO A 556 -25.34 21.26 -3.28
C PRO A 556 -26.57 21.83 -3.98
N PRO A 557 -26.73 21.68 -5.31
CA PRO A 557 -27.99 22.04 -5.95
C PRO A 557 -29.12 21.23 -5.29
N SER A 558 -30.19 21.93 -4.89
CA SER A 558 -31.41 21.29 -4.42
C SER A 558 -31.89 20.31 -5.49
N ALA A 559 -32.15 19.06 -5.11
CA ALA A 559 -32.71 18.07 -6.02
C ALA A 559 -33.95 18.68 -6.68
N PRO A 560 -34.10 18.58 -8.02
CA PRO A 560 -35.28 19.10 -8.70
C PRO A 560 -36.51 18.45 -8.06
N ALA A 561 -37.43 19.29 -7.57
CA ALA A 561 -38.69 18.83 -7.03
C ALA A 561 -39.31 17.88 -8.04
N SER A 562 -39.54 16.63 -7.64
CA SER A 562 -40.24 15.65 -8.46
C SER A 562 -41.57 16.26 -8.87
N SER A 563 -41.68 16.68 -10.13
CA SER A 563 -42.95 17.09 -10.71
C SER A 563 -43.84 15.86 -10.71
N SER A 564 -44.88 15.95 -9.90
CA SER A 564 -46.00 15.01 -9.71
C SER A 564 -46.52 14.40 -11.00
#